data_AF-A0A356SA16-F1
#
_entry.id   AF-A0A356SA16-F1
#
_cell.length_a   1.000
_cell.length_b   1.000
_cell.length_c   1.000
_cell.angle_alpha   90.00
_cell.angle_beta   90.00
_cell.angle_gamma   90.00
#
_symmetry.space_group_name_H-M   'P 1'
#
loop_
_entity.id
_entity.type
_entity.pdbx_description
1 polymer ?
#
loop_
_entity_poly.entity_id
_entity_poly.type
_entity_poly.pdbx_seq_one_letter_code
_entity_poly.pdbx_strand_id
1 'polypeptide(L)'
;MDASDVSNITEFAIVLAGFSGLVIAIDSKDGRSNPLTKQRTIVMLLLSFSAGFGSLLPTLALSLELDDVWSFSSYALFCLLLGTTIGVYLTTRILLNEEQRQQLRGYMYVLIFGVNAVLIVLLVSIPVATTFLIALIWQLVLSAILFARLILQAWVSSRLTACDVDPRAKNLSDHSPLISVIDLNVY
;
A
#
# COMPACT_ATOMS: atom_id res chain seq x y z
N MET A 1 -19.97 -5.12 16.71
CA MET A 1 -18.58 -5.00 16.26
C MET A 1 -17.76 -5.20 17.51
N ASP A 2 -17.07 -6.33 17.59
CA ASP A 2 -16.40 -6.73 18.82
C ASP A 2 -14.98 -6.13 18.85
N ALA A 3 -14.47 -5.86 20.04
CA ALA A 3 -13.15 -5.25 20.23
C ALA A 3 -12.02 -6.06 19.55
N SER A 4 -12.22 -7.37 19.36
CA SER A 4 -11.31 -8.26 18.64
C SER A 4 -11.11 -7.88 17.18
N ASP A 5 -12.16 -7.43 16.49
CA ASP A 5 -12.07 -7.06 15.07
C ASP A 5 -11.22 -5.81 14.87
N VAL A 6 -11.35 -4.85 15.79
CA VAL A 6 -10.55 -3.61 15.81
C VAL A 6 -9.09 -3.90 16.15
N SER A 7 -8.83 -4.79 17.12
CA SER A 7 -7.46 -5.19 17.50
C SER A 7 -6.73 -5.82 16.32
N ASN A 8 -7.37 -6.77 15.64
CA ASN A 8 -6.78 -7.47 14.49
C ASN A 8 -6.42 -6.52 13.34
N ILE A 9 -7.31 -5.57 13.01
CA ILE A 9 -7.07 -4.56 11.97
C ILE A 9 -5.87 -3.68 12.36
N THR A 10 -5.82 -3.24 13.62
CA THR A 10 -4.76 -2.36 14.14
C THR A 10 -3.40 -3.07 14.14
N GLU A 11 -3.34 -4.29 14.66
CA GLU A 11 -2.12 -5.10 14.71
C GLU A 11 -1.57 -5.37 13.30
N PHE A 12 -2.43 -5.78 12.37
CA PHE A 12 -2.03 -6.04 11.00
C PHE A 12 -1.53 -4.77 10.28
N ALA A 13 -2.19 -3.63 10.50
CA ALA A 13 -1.76 -2.34 9.99
C ALA A 13 -0.38 -1.93 10.52
N ILE A 14 -0.14 -2.10 11.82
CA ILE A 14 1.14 -1.78 12.47
C ILE A 14 2.27 -2.65 11.91
N VAL A 15 2.02 -3.95 11.72
CA VAL A 15 3.00 -4.87 11.12
C VAL A 15 3.38 -4.41 9.72
N LEU A 16 2.39 -4.11 8.86
CA LEU A 16 2.66 -3.60 7.51
C LEU A 16 3.41 -2.27 7.54
N ALA A 17 3.00 -1.32 8.39
CA ALA A 17 3.70 -0.04 8.56
C ALA A 17 5.17 -0.24 8.99
N GLY A 18 5.41 -1.12 9.96
CA GLY A 18 6.75 -1.49 10.43
C GLY A 18 7.63 -2.05 9.31
N PHE A 19 7.10 -2.95 8.48
CA PHE A 19 7.83 -3.47 7.31
C PHE A 19 8.16 -2.38 6.29
N SER A 20 7.23 -1.46 6.00
CA SER A 20 7.53 -0.34 5.10
C SER A 20 8.61 0.59 5.65
N GLY A 21 8.60 0.87 6.96
CA GLY A 21 9.64 1.68 7.61
C GLY A 21 11.02 1.03 7.52
N LEU A 22 11.09 -0.29 7.70
CA LEU A 22 12.32 -1.06 7.57
C LEU A 22 12.88 -1.03 6.14
N VAL A 23 12.01 -1.20 5.12
CA VAL A 23 12.42 -1.11 3.71
C VAL A 23 12.96 0.28 3.38
N ILE A 24 12.31 1.36 3.84
CA ILE A 24 12.80 2.74 3.64
C ILE A 24 14.18 2.93 4.31
N ALA A 25 14.35 2.43 5.53
CA ALA A 25 15.60 2.56 6.28
C ALA A 25 16.76 1.84 5.58
N ILE A 26 16.54 0.61 5.10
CA ILE A 26 17.55 -0.18 4.37
C ILE A 26 17.89 0.50 3.03
N ASP A 27 16.88 0.88 2.26
CA ASP A 27 17.04 1.49 0.93
C ASP A 27 17.71 2.89 1.01
N SER A 28 17.59 3.59 2.15
CA SER A 28 18.30 4.85 2.39
C SER A 28 19.81 4.68 2.59
N LYS A 29 20.25 3.49 3.02
CA LYS A 29 21.66 3.20 3.35
C LYS A 29 22.50 2.90 2.10
N ASP A 30 21.88 2.35 1.06
CA ASP A 30 22.56 1.89 -0.16
C ASP A 30 22.63 2.94 -1.28
N GLY A 31 22.06 4.14 -1.07
CA GLY A 31 22.30 5.33 -1.91
C GLY A 31 21.77 5.29 -3.36
N ARG A 32 21.30 4.15 -3.87
CA ARG A 32 20.65 3.97 -5.18
C ARG A 32 19.31 3.24 -5.04
N SER A 33 18.33 3.94 -4.48
CA SER A 33 16.96 3.42 -4.39
C SER A 33 16.25 3.50 -5.74
N ASN A 34 15.57 2.41 -6.14
CA ASN A 34 14.69 2.44 -7.29
C ASN A 34 13.49 3.35 -6.96
N PRO A 35 13.23 4.44 -7.72
CA PRO A 35 12.15 5.39 -7.43
C PRO A 35 10.77 4.72 -7.34
N LEU A 36 10.57 3.63 -8.09
CA LEU A 36 9.33 2.84 -8.06
C LEU A 36 9.15 2.09 -6.74
N THR A 37 10.22 1.47 -6.23
CA THR A 37 10.22 0.78 -4.94
C THR A 37 9.95 1.79 -3.82
N LYS A 38 10.63 2.93 -3.84
CA LYS A 38 10.45 4.01 -2.87
C LYS A 38 9.02 4.54 -2.84
N GLN A 39 8.42 4.79 -4.01
CA GLN A 39 7.03 5.24 -4.10
C GLN A 39 6.06 4.21 -3.52
N ARG A 40 6.22 2.92 -3.88
CA ARG A 40 5.36 1.84 -3.38
C ARG A 40 5.46 1.67 -1.87
N THR A 41 6.65 1.76 -1.32
CA THR A 41 6.86 1.66 0.13
C THR A 41 6.22 2.83 0.87
N ILE A 42 6.31 4.05 0.36
CA ILE A 42 5.62 5.22 0.95
C ILE A 42 4.10 5.07 0.84
N VAL A 43 3.58 4.61 -0.29
CA VAL A 43 2.13 4.38 -0.47
C VAL A 43 1.64 3.32 0.50
N MET A 44 2.35 2.21 0.63
CA MET A 44 2.06 1.16 1.61
C MET A 44 2.06 1.71 3.04
N LEU A 45 3.04 2.55 3.39
CA LEU A 45 3.11 3.21 4.70
C LEU A 45 1.88 4.11 4.96
N LEU A 46 1.50 4.95 3.99
CA LEU A 46 0.34 5.84 4.10
C LEU A 46 -0.97 5.04 4.28
N LEU A 47 -1.17 4.00 3.47
CA LEU A 47 -2.35 3.13 3.55
C LEU A 47 -2.42 2.41 4.90
N SER A 48 -1.30 1.83 5.35
CA SER A 48 -1.21 1.15 6.65
C SER A 48 -1.47 2.11 7.81
N PHE A 49 -0.90 3.32 7.79
CA PHE A 49 -1.19 4.32 8.81
C PHE A 49 -2.65 4.73 8.82
N SER A 50 -3.25 4.95 7.64
CA SER A 50 -4.68 5.28 7.57
C SER A 50 -5.56 4.17 8.15
N ALA A 51 -5.22 2.90 7.91
CA ALA A 51 -5.93 1.77 8.49
C ALA A 51 -5.74 1.67 10.01
N GLY A 52 -4.49 1.77 10.48
CA GLY A 52 -4.14 1.60 11.89
C GLY A 52 -4.58 2.76 12.79
N PHE A 53 -4.45 4.00 12.34
CA PHE A 53 -5.03 5.14 13.06
C PHE A 53 -6.55 5.18 12.89
N GLY A 54 -7.03 4.82 11.71
CA GLY A 54 -8.46 4.74 11.43
C GLY A 54 -9.18 3.80 12.39
N SER A 55 -8.67 2.59 12.60
CA SER A 55 -9.28 1.60 13.50
C SER A 55 -9.39 2.06 14.95
N LEU A 56 -8.56 3.00 15.40
CA LEU A 56 -8.59 3.56 16.76
C LEU A 56 -9.65 4.66 16.97
N LEU A 57 -10.24 5.20 15.89
CA LEU A 57 -11.19 6.31 15.96
C LEU A 57 -12.46 6.02 16.78
N PRO A 58 -13.09 4.81 16.70
CA PRO A 58 -14.25 4.51 17.53
C PRO A 58 -13.90 4.47 19.02
N THR A 59 -12.72 3.93 19.36
CA THR A 59 -12.21 3.92 20.74
C THR A 59 -11.95 5.33 21.24
N LEU A 60 -11.40 6.21 20.40
CA LEU A 60 -11.22 7.62 20.73
C LEU A 60 -12.57 8.31 20.97
N ALA A 61 -13.56 8.09 20.10
CA ALA A 61 -14.89 8.66 20.26
C ALA A 61 -15.57 8.23 21.57
N LEU A 62 -15.45 6.94 21.91
CA LEU A 62 -15.95 6.39 23.17
C LEU A 62 -15.23 7.01 24.38
N SER A 63 -13.91 7.21 24.30
CA SER A 63 -13.13 7.84 25.38
C SER A 63 -13.48 9.32 25.59
N LEU A 64 -14.02 9.97 24.57
CA LEU A 64 -14.52 11.34 24.61
C LEU A 64 -16.01 11.43 24.96
N GLU A 65 -16.64 10.30 25.30
CA GLU A 65 -18.06 10.21 25.67
C GLU A 65 -18.99 10.79 24.59
N LEU A 66 -18.64 10.61 23.31
CA LEU A 66 -19.47 11.08 22.20
C LEU A 66 -20.64 10.12 21.95
N ASP A 67 -21.85 10.66 21.89
CA ASP A 67 -23.07 9.89 21.59
C ASP A 67 -23.04 9.30 20.15
N ASP A 68 -22.53 10.06 19.18
CA ASP A 68 -22.47 9.69 17.76
C ASP A 68 -21.10 9.16 17.32
N VAL A 69 -20.67 8.04 17.93
CA VAL A 69 -19.37 7.38 17.68
C VAL A 69 -19.07 7.16 16.20
N TRP A 70 -20.05 6.64 15.45
CA TRP A 70 -19.84 6.25 14.05
C TRP A 70 -19.79 7.44 13.10
N SER A 71 -20.56 8.50 13.37
CA SER A 71 -20.47 9.76 12.64
C SER A 71 -19.11 10.40 12.85
N PHE A 72 -18.69 10.58 14.11
CA PHE A 72 -17.36 11.12 14.42
C PHE A 72 -16.25 10.31 13.75
N SER A 73 -16.27 8.98 13.91
CA SER A 73 -15.24 8.10 13.36
C SER A 73 -15.22 8.13 11.84
N SER A 74 -16.38 8.18 11.19
CA SER A 74 -16.47 8.25 9.72
C SER A 74 -15.93 9.57 9.17
N TYR A 75 -16.22 10.70 9.82
CA TYR A 75 -15.69 12.01 9.41
C TYR A 75 -14.17 12.12 9.66
N ALA A 76 -13.68 11.59 10.78
CA ALA A 76 -12.25 11.54 11.05
C ALA A 76 -11.53 10.62 10.05
N LEU A 77 -12.11 9.46 9.72
CA LEU A 77 -11.56 8.55 8.72
C LEU A 77 -11.59 9.17 7.31
N PHE A 78 -12.64 9.92 6.97
CA PHE A 78 -12.72 10.69 5.74
C PHE A 78 -11.50 11.63 5.59
N CYS A 79 -11.14 12.36 6.65
CA CYS A 79 -9.96 13.22 6.65
C CYS A 79 -8.66 12.43 6.43
N LEU A 80 -8.52 11.26 7.07
CA LEU A 80 -7.35 10.39 6.89
C LEU A 80 -7.27 9.87 5.44
N LEU A 81 -8.38 9.41 4.86
CA LEU A 81 -8.42 8.90 3.48
C LEU A 81 -8.11 9.98 2.46
N LEU A 82 -8.59 11.21 2.67
CA LEU A 82 -8.22 12.36 1.83
C LEU A 82 -6.72 12.64 1.93
N GLY A 83 -6.17 12.71 3.14
CA GLY A 83 -4.74 12.91 3.36
C GLY A 83 -3.89 11.85 2.68
N THR A 84 -4.26 10.57 2.82
CA THR A 84 -3.61 9.44 2.14
C THR A 84 -3.68 9.58 0.63
N THR A 85 -4.85 9.89 0.08
CA THR A 85 -5.06 10.03 -1.37
C THR A 85 -4.21 11.18 -1.95
N ILE A 86 -4.14 12.32 -1.24
CA ILE A 86 -3.27 13.45 -1.61
C ILE A 86 -1.79 13.05 -1.51
N GLY A 87 -1.39 12.38 -0.44
CA GLY A 87 -0.01 11.91 -0.25
C GLY A 87 0.43 10.94 -1.35
N VAL A 88 -0.45 10.02 -1.74
CA VAL A 88 -0.22 9.09 -2.86
C VAL A 88 -0.09 9.84 -4.19
N TYR A 89 -0.94 10.83 -4.44
CA TYR A 89 -0.82 11.68 -5.63
C TYR A 89 0.51 12.42 -5.68
N LEU A 90 0.88 13.10 -4.59
CA LEU A 90 2.12 13.89 -4.50
C LEU A 90 3.36 13.01 -4.66
N THR A 91 3.43 11.88 -3.95
CA THR A 91 4.59 10.97 -4.03
C THR A 91 4.77 10.42 -5.44
N THR A 92 3.68 10.09 -6.12
CA THR A 92 3.69 9.63 -7.52
C THR A 92 4.15 10.73 -8.48
N ARG A 93 3.77 11.98 -8.23
CA ARG A 93 4.18 13.14 -9.04
C ARG A 93 5.62 13.60 -8.76
N ILE A 94 6.15 13.35 -7.58
CA ILE A 94 7.51 13.76 -7.22
C ILE A 94 8.54 12.69 -7.57
N LEU A 95 8.22 11.41 -7.33
CA LEU A 95 9.20 10.32 -7.42
C LEU A 95 9.24 9.62 -8.78
N LEU A 96 8.12 9.58 -9.52
CA LEU A 96 8.03 8.80 -10.76
C LEU A 96 8.16 9.67 -12.01
N ASN A 97 8.83 9.13 -13.02
CA ASN A 97 8.88 9.70 -14.38
C ASN A 97 7.59 9.41 -15.15
N GLU A 98 7.37 10.11 -16.27
CA GLU A 98 6.10 10.05 -17.00
C GLU A 98 5.77 8.64 -17.54
N GLU A 99 6.78 7.91 -18.01
CA GLU A 99 6.64 6.52 -18.47
C GLU A 99 6.19 5.58 -17.35
N GLN A 100 6.82 5.70 -16.17
CA GLN A 100 6.44 4.93 -14.98
C GLN A 100 5.03 5.29 -14.48
N ARG A 101 4.64 6.57 -14.58
CA ARG A 101 3.27 7.00 -14.26
C ARG A 101 2.24 6.44 -15.22
N GLN A 102 2.57 6.31 -16.50
CA GLN A 102 1.67 5.69 -17.47
C GLN A 102 1.49 4.20 -17.19
N GLN A 103 2.56 3.49 -16.80
CA GLN A 103 2.47 2.09 -16.39
C GLN A 103 1.62 1.91 -15.11
N LEU A 104 1.70 2.84 -14.15
CA LEU A 104 0.90 2.76 -12.92
C LEU A 104 -0.51 3.34 -13.04
N ARG A 105 -0.85 3.97 -14.18
CA ARG A 105 -2.05 4.81 -14.32
C ARG A 105 -3.32 4.01 -14.06
N GLY A 106 -3.48 2.84 -14.67
CA GLY A 106 -4.70 2.03 -14.52
C GLY A 106 -4.93 1.59 -13.08
N TYR A 107 -3.91 0.96 -12.48
CA TYR A 107 -3.96 0.48 -11.10
C TYR A 107 -4.20 1.61 -10.09
N MET A 108 -3.40 2.68 -10.14
CA MET A 108 -3.53 3.77 -9.17
C MET A 108 -4.83 4.56 -9.31
N TYR A 109 -5.22 4.94 -10.53
CA TYR A 109 -6.42 5.76 -10.72
C TYR A 109 -7.70 5.02 -10.38
N VAL A 110 -7.80 3.74 -10.70
CA VAL A 110 -9.04 3.00 -10.42
C VAL A 110 -9.09 2.54 -8.97
N LEU A 111 -8.05 1.85 -8.48
CA LEU A 111 -8.10 1.18 -7.18
C LEU A 111 -7.82 2.12 -6.01
N ILE A 112 -6.90 3.08 -6.17
CA ILE A 112 -6.61 4.03 -5.09
C ILE A 112 -7.54 5.23 -5.21
N PHE A 113 -7.53 5.95 -6.32
CA PHE A 113 -8.33 7.19 -6.42
C PHE A 113 -9.83 6.91 -6.57
N GLY A 114 -10.22 6.02 -7.49
CA GLY A 114 -11.62 5.71 -7.76
C GLY A 114 -12.34 5.10 -6.56
N VAL A 115 -11.81 3.99 -6.02
CA VAL A 115 -12.45 3.33 -4.88
C VAL A 115 -12.41 4.19 -3.61
N ASN A 116 -11.31 4.91 -3.32
CA ASN A 116 -11.31 5.82 -2.17
C ASN A 116 -12.33 6.97 -2.33
N ALA A 117 -12.55 7.49 -3.55
CA ALA A 117 -13.59 8.48 -3.78
C ALA A 117 -14.99 7.94 -3.46
N VAL A 118 -15.29 6.71 -3.88
CA VAL A 118 -16.56 6.03 -3.55
C VAL A 118 -16.69 5.81 -2.03
N LEU A 119 -15.63 5.33 -1.39
CA LEU A 119 -15.61 5.10 0.06
C LEU A 119 -15.79 6.40 0.84
N ILE A 120 -15.17 7.49 0.40
CA ILE A 120 -15.34 8.84 0.98
C ILE A 120 -16.81 9.27 0.90
N VAL A 121 -17.45 9.11 -0.27
CA VAL A 121 -18.87 9.45 -0.45
C VAL A 121 -19.74 8.60 0.47
N LEU A 122 -19.46 7.29 0.58
CA LEU A 122 -20.19 6.37 1.46
C LEU A 122 -20.05 6.73 2.94
N LEU A 123 -18.83 7.07 3.40
CA LEU A 123 -18.57 7.46 4.79
C LEU A 123 -19.36 8.71 5.20
N VAL A 124 -19.47 9.68 4.29
CA VAL A 124 -20.19 10.93 4.57
C VAL A 124 -21.70 10.76 4.45
N SER A 125 -22.16 9.94 3.50
CA SER A 125 -23.59 9.76 3.24
C SER A 125 -24.25 8.77 4.19
N ILE A 126 -23.51 7.75 4.65
CA ILE A 126 -24.01 6.66 5.50
C ILE A 126 -22.95 6.33 6.56
N PRO A 127 -22.83 7.15 7.63
CA PRO A 127 -21.79 6.99 8.64
C PRO A 127 -22.14 5.89 9.65
N VAL A 128 -22.04 4.63 9.24
CA VAL A 128 -22.34 3.45 10.06
C VAL A 128 -21.10 2.57 10.20
N ALA A 129 -21.08 1.70 11.21
CA ALA A 129 -19.96 0.79 11.46
C ALA A 129 -19.53 -0.01 10.22
N THR A 130 -20.49 -0.45 9.40
CA THR A 130 -20.21 -1.26 8.20
C THR A 130 -19.44 -0.48 7.13
N THR A 131 -19.84 0.75 6.80
CA THR A 131 -19.15 1.58 5.79
C THR A 131 -17.76 1.96 6.28
N PHE A 132 -17.64 2.25 7.57
CA PHE A 132 -16.37 2.47 8.26
C PHE A 132 -15.42 1.28 8.15
N LEU A 133 -15.88 0.07 8.50
CA LEU A 133 -15.09 -1.16 8.42
C LEU A 133 -14.66 -1.48 6.98
N ILE A 134 -15.56 -1.35 6.01
CA ILE A 134 -15.25 -1.59 4.59
C ILE A 134 -14.10 -0.66 4.15
N ALA A 135 -14.15 0.61 4.55
CA ALA A 135 -13.10 1.56 4.21
C ALA A 135 -11.73 1.18 4.80
N LEU A 136 -11.70 0.72 6.06
CA LEU A 136 -10.46 0.25 6.71
C LEU A 136 -9.90 -1.01 6.06
N ILE A 137 -10.77 -2.01 5.81
CA ILE A 137 -10.38 -3.26 5.17
C ILE A 137 -9.81 -2.98 3.77
N TRP A 138 -10.40 -2.04 3.03
CA TRP A 138 -9.89 -1.66 1.72
C TRP A 138 -8.46 -1.10 1.78
N GLN A 139 -8.16 -0.22 2.75
CA GLN A 139 -6.79 0.29 2.94
C GLN A 139 -5.80 -0.85 3.25
N LEU A 140 -6.21 -1.81 4.08
CA LEU A 140 -5.38 -2.97 4.40
C LEU A 140 -5.13 -3.88 3.19
N VAL A 141 -6.16 -4.16 2.40
CA VAL A 141 -6.05 -4.98 1.18
C VAL A 141 -5.06 -4.34 0.22
N LEU A 142 -5.18 -3.04 -0.04
CA LEU A 142 -4.24 -2.32 -0.90
C LEU A 142 -2.82 -2.34 -0.35
N SER A 143 -2.66 -2.13 0.95
CA SER A 143 -1.35 -2.19 1.60
C SER A 143 -0.72 -3.58 1.50
N ALA A 144 -1.49 -4.64 1.74
CA ALA A 144 -1.04 -6.03 1.61
C ALA A 144 -0.65 -6.40 0.17
N ILE A 145 -1.41 -5.93 -0.83
CA ILE A 145 -1.07 -6.13 -2.25
C ILE A 145 0.27 -5.46 -2.58
N LEU A 146 0.48 -4.23 -2.12
CA LEU A 146 1.75 -3.51 -2.33
C LEU A 146 2.91 -4.21 -1.64
N PHE A 147 2.69 -4.70 -0.42
CA PHE A 147 3.67 -5.49 0.30
C PHE A 147 4.06 -6.77 -0.45
N ALA A 148 3.08 -7.55 -0.91
CA ALA A 148 3.33 -8.77 -1.69
C ALA A 148 4.12 -8.46 -2.98
N ARG A 149 3.80 -7.35 -3.66
CA ARG A 149 4.54 -6.89 -4.84
C ARG A 149 5.99 -6.52 -4.50
N LEU A 150 6.24 -5.86 -3.36
CA LEU A 150 7.59 -5.53 -2.92
C LEU A 150 8.42 -6.80 -2.63
N ILE A 151 7.84 -7.80 -1.96
CA ILE A 151 8.51 -9.09 -1.70
C ILE A 151 8.84 -9.80 -3.02
N LEU A 152 7.87 -9.89 -3.93
CA LEU A 152 8.08 -10.51 -5.24
C LEU A 152 9.21 -9.84 -6.02
N GLN A 153 9.26 -8.51 -6.01
CA GLN A 153 10.34 -7.76 -6.67
C GLN A 153 11.71 -8.00 -6.03
N ALA A 154 11.79 -7.98 -4.69
CA ALA A 154 13.03 -8.25 -3.97
C ALA A 154 13.55 -9.66 -4.26
N TRP A 155 12.65 -10.64 -4.31
CA TRP A 155 13.00 -12.04 -4.58
C TRP A 155 13.44 -12.29 -6.03
N VAL A 156 12.80 -11.65 -7.02
CA VAL A 156 13.25 -11.72 -8.42
C VAL A 156 14.64 -11.07 -8.56
N SER A 157 14.85 -9.92 -7.91
CA SER A 157 16.14 -9.22 -7.95
C SER A 157 17.28 -10.07 -7.36
N SER A 158 17.04 -10.80 -6.27
CA SER A 158 18.07 -11.64 -5.65
C SER A 158 18.41 -12.90 -6.46
N ARG A 159 17.46 -13.44 -7.23
CA ARG A 159 17.76 -14.53 -8.18
C ARG A 159 18.62 -14.06 -9.35
N LEU A 160 18.35 -12.88 -9.89
CA LEU A 160 19.10 -12.35 -11.04
C LEU A 160 20.56 -12.05 -10.67
N THR A 161 20.80 -11.49 -9.49
CA THR A 161 22.17 -11.26 -8.99
C THR A 161 22.91 -12.56 -8.69
N ALA A 162 22.22 -13.63 -8.29
CA ALA A 162 22.83 -14.95 -8.11
C ALA A 162 23.28 -15.59 -9.44
N CYS A 163 22.57 -15.34 -10.55
CA CYS A 163 22.95 -15.83 -11.87
C CYS A 163 24.14 -15.08 -12.50
N ASP A 164 24.32 -13.80 -12.21
CA ASP A 164 25.46 -13.01 -12.71
C ASP A 164 26.79 -13.35 -12.01
N VAL A 165 26.73 -13.94 -10.82
CA VAL A 165 27.91 -14.28 -10.01
C VAL A 165 28.48 -15.68 -10.34
N ASP A 166 27.77 -16.51 -11.12
CA ASP A 166 28.28 -17.82 -11.54
C ASP A 166 28.78 -17.82 -13.00
N PRO A 167 30.11 -17.71 -13.25
CA PRO A 167 30.66 -17.78 -14.60
C PRO A 167 30.47 -19.15 -15.29
N ARG A 168 29.99 -20.20 -14.59
CA ARG A 168 29.65 -21.50 -15.21
C ARG A 168 28.27 -21.53 -15.84
N ALA A 169 27.34 -20.66 -15.44
CA ALA A 169 25.99 -20.62 -16.00
C ALA A 169 25.95 -19.98 -17.40
N LYS A 170 26.94 -19.14 -17.74
CA LYS A 170 27.02 -18.46 -19.04
C LYS A 170 27.29 -19.39 -20.22
N ASN A 171 27.88 -20.56 -19.99
CA ASN A 171 28.15 -21.56 -21.05
C ASN A 171 26.98 -22.53 -21.30
N LEU A 172 25.90 -22.46 -20.51
CA LEU A 172 24.71 -23.31 -20.69
C LEU A 172 23.53 -22.55 -21.30
N SER A 173 23.60 -21.21 -21.41
CA SER A 173 22.52 -20.40 -21.99
C SER A 173 22.50 -20.36 -23.52
N ASP A 174 23.51 -20.88 -24.21
CA ASP A 174 23.56 -20.91 -25.69
C ASP A 174 22.66 -22.00 -26.32
N HIS A 175 21.98 -22.83 -25.51
CA HIS A 175 21.14 -23.93 -26.00
C HIS A 175 19.71 -23.97 -25.43
N SER A 176 19.12 -22.84 -25.03
CA SER A 176 17.67 -22.82 -24.70
C SER A 176 16.98 -21.51 -25.10
N PRO A 177 16.27 -21.49 -26.25
CA PRO A 177 15.55 -20.32 -26.73
C PRO A 177 14.16 -20.23 -26.09
N LEU A 178 14.06 -20.21 -24.75
CA LEU A 178 12.77 -20.25 -24.06
C LEU A 178 12.60 -19.27 -22.89
N ILE A 179 13.57 -18.39 -22.63
CA ILE A 179 13.48 -17.37 -21.57
C ILE A 179 13.58 -15.97 -22.17
N SER A 180 12.83 -15.70 -23.24
CA SER A 180 12.64 -14.34 -23.78
C SER A 180 11.17 -13.91 -23.88
N VAL A 181 10.23 -14.71 -23.34
CA VAL A 181 8.78 -14.46 -23.49
C VAL A 181 8.04 -14.42 -22.15
N ILE A 182 8.68 -13.89 -21.11
CA ILE A 182 7.91 -13.34 -19.97
C ILE A 182 8.14 -11.84 -19.99
N ASP A 183 7.58 -11.24 -21.04
CA ASP A 183 7.23 -9.83 -21.07
C ASP A 183 6.49 -9.52 -19.77
N LEU A 184 7.04 -8.57 -19.01
CA LEU A 184 6.43 -7.95 -17.85
C LEU A 184 5.25 -7.09 -18.30
N ASN A 185 4.20 -7.75 -18.78
CA ASN A 185 2.93 -7.12 -19.13
C ASN A 185 1.79 -7.94 -18.53
N VAL A 186 1.68 -7.88 -17.20
CA VAL A 186 0.46 -8.27 -16.50
C VAL A 186 -0.10 -6.99 -15.88
N TYR A 187 -1.10 -6.46 -16.58
CA TYR A 187 -1.95 -5.32 -16.23
C TYR A 187 -2.61 -5.49 -14.85
#